data_AF-A0A940SWE4-F1
#
_entry.id   AF-A0A940SWE4-F1
#
_cell.length_a   1.000
_cell.length_b   1.000
_cell.length_c   1.000
_cell.angle_alpha   90.00
_cell.angle_beta   90.00
_cell.angle_gamma   90.00
#
_symmetry.space_group_name_H-M   'P 1'
#
loop_
_entity.id
_entity.type
_entity.pdbx_description
1 polymer ?
#
loop_
_entity_poly.entity_id
_entity_poly.type
_entity_poly.pdbx_seq_one_letter_code
_entity_poly.pdbx_strand_id
1 'polypeptide(L)'
;MRGVNKYIVVLLSAVFAFGAIIVGMKYSSSKIPKDTTTSSSAVEKTTNLSVNDLFLDQNHVFLGEDITDSYIDKVKETVDQGNQEEVALLNSAIQRWTIQKALNQLFTAPALIGSRVVESPTLAEGVTEADKQQVVASVDSSGITDEFATTVKEILGATTSTSGSGNLSGDSAVAQERLSHLVVDGVVMPDFTLESYNNARDAIAALPMGEERTELAAQLKLVENAMDQMGVQYTPLPAY
;
A
#
# COMPACT_ATOMS: atom_id res chain seq x y z
N MET A 1 -13.52 8.97 -42.74
CA MET A 1 -13.82 9.60 -41.43
C MET A 1 -13.77 8.51 -40.37
N ARG A 2 -12.93 8.65 -39.33
CA ARG A 2 -12.79 7.62 -38.28
C ARG A 2 -13.86 7.84 -37.21
N GLY A 3 -14.61 6.79 -36.86
CA GLY A 3 -15.61 6.85 -35.80
C GLY A 3 -14.95 6.77 -34.42
N VAL A 4 -15.26 7.73 -33.55
CA VAL A 4 -14.87 7.69 -32.14
C VAL A 4 -15.92 6.89 -31.37
N ASN A 5 -15.47 5.94 -30.56
CA ASN A 5 -16.33 4.94 -29.93
C ASN A 5 -17.02 5.52 -28.69
N LYS A 6 -18.35 5.43 -28.59
CA LYS A 6 -19.17 6.15 -27.59
C LYS A 6 -19.06 5.63 -26.14
N TYR A 7 -18.20 4.65 -25.89
CA TYR A 7 -18.11 3.96 -24.59
C TYR A 7 -17.14 4.61 -23.59
N ILE A 8 -16.27 5.54 -24.03
CA ILE A 8 -15.30 6.22 -23.14
C ILE A 8 -15.98 7.24 -22.20
N VAL A 9 -17.22 7.66 -22.49
CA VAL A 9 -17.92 8.72 -21.73
C VAL A 9 -18.64 8.20 -20.47
N VAL A 10 -18.74 6.89 -20.26
CA VAL A 10 -19.59 6.31 -19.19
C VAL A 10 -18.86 6.14 -17.85
N LEU A 11 -17.53 6.07 -17.84
CA LEU A 11 -16.73 5.85 -16.62
C LEU A 11 -16.55 7.09 -15.71
N LEU A 12 -17.14 8.24 -16.07
CA LEU A 12 -16.95 9.52 -15.37
C LEU A 12 -18.13 9.94 -14.47
N SER A 13 -18.95 9.00 -13.99
CA SER A 13 -20.21 9.29 -13.27
C SER A 13 -20.35 8.67 -11.88
N ALA A 14 -19.29 8.08 -11.32
CA ALA A 14 -19.31 7.38 -10.02
C ALA A 14 -18.87 8.24 -8.81
N VAL A 15 -18.90 9.58 -8.91
CA VAL A 15 -18.55 10.49 -7.81
C VAL A 15 -19.72 11.47 -7.55
N PHE A 16 -20.84 10.94 -7.05
CA PHE A 16 -21.98 11.77 -6.64
C PHE A 16 -22.91 11.09 -5.61
N ALA A 17 -22.46 10.97 -4.35
CA ALA A 17 -23.34 10.85 -3.18
C ALA A 17 -22.57 11.11 -1.87
N PHE A 18 -23.27 11.67 -0.88
CA PHE A 18 -22.82 12.02 0.48
C PHE A 18 -21.79 13.16 0.60
N GLY A 19 -21.94 14.15 1.49
CA GLY A 19 -23.00 14.23 2.50
C GLY A 19 -22.92 15.37 3.55
N ALA A 20 -22.33 16.53 3.22
CA ALA A 20 -22.45 17.81 3.95
C ALA A 20 -21.88 17.98 5.39
N ILE A 21 -21.58 19.26 5.73
CA ILE A 21 -21.27 19.84 7.06
C ILE A 21 -19.86 19.44 7.59
N ILE A 22 -18.92 20.36 7.90
CA ILE A 22 -18.94 21.40 8.96
C ILE A 22 -18.37 22.77 8.52
N VAL A 23 -18.82 23.80 9.26
CA VAL A 23 -18.55 25.25 9.19
C VAL A 23 -17.06 25.63 9.42
N GLY A 24 -16.61 26.77 8.86
CA GLY A 24 -15.21 27.22 8.92
C GLY A 24 -14.86 28.36 9.90
N MET A 25 -13.57 28.71 9.91
CA MET A 25 -12.92 29.90 10.51
C MET A 25 -11.72 30.23 9.60
N LYS A 26 -11.61 31.38 8.91
CA LYS A 26 -11.47 32.77 9.37
C LYS A 26 -10.22 33.03 10.22
N TYR A 27 -9.14 33.55 9.61
CA TYR A 27 -8.19 34.59 10.09
C TYR A 27 -7.16 34.83 8.95
N SER A 28 -7.30 35.88 8.12
CA SER A 28 -6.91 37.29 8.30
C SER A 28 -5.39 37.56 8.21
N SER A 29 -4.99 38.32 7.19
CA SER A 29 -3.61 38.68 6.85
C SER A 29 -2.95 39.73 7.77
N SER A 30 -1.60 39.76 7.79
CA SER A 30 -0.76 40.91 8.18
C SER A 30 0.66 40.83 7.58
N LYS A 31 1.42 41.95 7.59
CA LYS A 31 2.72 42.17 6.90
C LYS A 31 3.70 42.96 7.83
N ILE A 32 5.00 43.16 7.56
CA ILE A 32 5.78 42.97 6.32
C ILE A 32 7.06 42.10 6.43
N PRO A 33 8.23 42.54 6.99
CA PRO A 33 9.48 42.16 6.33
C PRO A 33 10.56 41.40 7.16
N LYS A 34 11.48 40.81 6.38
CA LYS A 34 12.76 40.11 6.65
C LYS A 34 13.67 40.69 7.77
N ASP A 35 14.41 39.83 8.49
CA ASP A 35 15.81 39.49 8.15
C ASP A 35 16.49 38.40 9.05
N THR A 36 17.38 37.59 8.43
CA THR A 36 18.64 36.98 8.96
C THR A 36 18.65 35.76 9.94
N THR A 37 18.73 34.54 9.34
CA THR A 37 19.80 33.50 9.53
C THR A 37 19.96 32.66 10.83
N THR A 38 19.53 31.37 10.80
CA THR A 38 20.34 30.12 10.98
C THR A 38 19.51 28.90 11.49
N SER A 39 19.63 27.77 10.79
CA SER A 39 19.33 26.38 11.22
C SER A 39 18.04 26.05 11.98
N SER A 40 16.95 25.87 11.22
CA SER A 40 16.07 24.69 11.30
C SER A 40 15.32 24.61 9.96
N SER A 41 15.19 23.42 9.37
CA SER A 41 14.56 23.25 8.04
C SER A 41 13.03 23.37 8.09
N ALA A 42 12.53 24.52 8.54
CA ALA A 42 11.18 24.95 8.23
C ALA A 42 11.19 25.47 6.79
N VAL A 43 10.56 24.74 5.88
CA VAL A 43 10.46 25.13 4.46
C VAL A 43 9.63 26.42 4.37
N GLU A 44 10.26 27.53 3.97
CA GLU A 44 9.52 28.72 3.55
C GLU A 44 8.70 28.34 2.30
N LYS A 45 7.40 28.13 2.51
CA LYS A 45 6.44 27.78 1.45
C LYS A 45 6.23 28.97 0.53
N THR A 46 7.14 29.13 -0.43
CA THR A 46 7.07 30.16 -1.47
C THR A 46 5.78 30.01 -2.27
N THR A 47 5.26 31.13 -2.77
CA THR A 47 3.92 31.22 -3.39
C THR A 47 3.83 30.66 -4.82
N ASN A 48 4.73 29.75 -5.20
CA ASN A 48 4.65 28.99 -6.45
C ASN A 48 4.25 27.55 -6.09
N LEU A 49 2.95 27.25 -6.24
CA LEU A 49 2.43 25.90 -6.08
C LEU A 49 2.84 25.04 -7.28
N SER A 50 3.70 24.04 -7.04
CA SER A 50 4.15 23.06 -8.02
C SER A 50 3.41 21.74 -7.85
N VAL A 51 3.30 20.96 -8.93
CA VAL A 51 2.86 19.56 -8.88
C VAL A 51 3.77 18.70 -7.98
N ASN A 52 5.05 19.05 -7.86
CA ASN A 52 6.00 18.38 -6.99
C ASN A 52 5.62 18.52 -5.50
N ASP A 53 4.97 19.63 -5.12
CA ASP A 53 4.57 19.88 -3.73
C ASP A 53 3.39 19.00 -3.27
N LEU A 54 2.80 18.21 -4.19
CA LEU A 54 1.81 17.18 -3.85
C LEU A 54 2.46 15.92 -3.27
N PHE A 55 3.75 15.70 -3.55
CA PHE A 55 4.48 14.49 -3.18
C PHE A 55 5.37 14.72 -1.95
N LEU A 56 5.70 13.64 -1.26
CA LEU A 56 6.58 13.66 -0.09
C LEU A 56 8.04 13.95 -0.49
N ASP A 57 8.45 13.49 -1.66
CA ASP A 57 9.81 13.58 -2.19
C ASP A 57 9.83 13.66 -3.74
N GLN A 58 11.03 13.66 -4.31
CA GLN A 58 11.27 13.71 -5.75
C GLN A 58 11.03 12.37 -6.49
N ASN A 59 10.76 11.28 -5.76
CA ASN A 59 10.47 9.97 -6.35
C ASN A 59 8.98 9.84 -6.72
N HIS A 60 8.13 10.76 -6.25
CA HIS A 60 6.70 10.85 -6.55
C HIS A 60 5.89 9.59 -6.20
N VAL A 61 6.39 8.80 -5.24
CA VAL A 61 5.76 7.55 -4.76
C VAL A 61 4.64 7.85 -3.75
N PHE A 62 4.94 8.63 -2.72
CA PHE A 62 3.99 8.98 -1.66
C PHE A 62 3.59 10.45 -1.74
N LEU A 63 2.37 10.76 -1.30
CA LEU A 63 1.88 12.13 -1.17
C LEU A 63 2.47 12.80 0.08
N GLY A 64 2.45 14.13 0.13
CA GLY A 64 2.78 14.86 1.37
C GLY A 64 1.82 14.52 2.52
N GLU A 65 2.25 14.71 3.78
CA GLU A 65 1.42 14.42 4.96
C GLU A 65 0.20 15.35 5.07
N ASP A 66 0.34 16.63 4.66
CA ASP A 66 -0.69 17.69 4.74
C ASP A 66 -1.56 17.83 3.47
N ILE A 67 -1.60 16.83 2.59
CA ILE A 67 -2.36 16.91 1.34
C ILE A 67 -3.87 16.89 1.61
N THR A 68 -4.59 17.72 0.86
CA THR A 68 -6.05 17.88 0.96
C THR A 68 -6.64 18.13 -0.43
N ASP A 69 -7.94 17.88 -0.60
CA ASP A 69 -8.66 18.20 -1.84
C ASP A 69 -8.44 19.67 -2.27
N SER A 70 -8.56 20.62 -1.34
CA SER A 70 -8.33 22.04 -1.61
C SER A 70 -6.89 22.38 -2.00
N TYR A 71 -5.90 21.57 -1.61
CA TYR A 71 -4.51 21.78 -2.02
C TYR A 71 -4.27 21.24 -3.45
N ILE A 72 -4.81 20.06 -3.75
CA ILE A 72 -4.78 19.47 -5.10
C ILE A 72 -5.50 20.36 -6.11
N ASP A 73 -6.68 20.90 -5.76
CA ASP A 73 -7.42 21.81 -6.65
C ASP A 73 -6.61 23.07 -6.98
N LYS A 74 -5.92 23.67 -6.00
CA LYS A 74 -5.06 24.84 -6.23
C LYS A 74 -3.84 24.53 -7.11
N VAL A 75 -3.23 23.36 -6.94
CA VAL A 75 -2.12 22.93 -7.80
C VAL A 75 -2.62 22.62 -9.22
N LYS A 76 -3.81 22.03 -9.34
CA LYS A 76 -4.48 21.80 -10.63
C LYS A 76 -4.79 23.10 -11.40
N GLU A 77 -5.07 24.19 -10.68
CA GLU A 77 -5.22 25.53 -11.27
C GLU A 77 -3.89 26.15 -11.75
N THR A 78 -2.73 25.70 -11.23
CA THR A 78 -1.40 26.24 -11.62
C THR A 78 -0.66 25.40 -12.65
N VAL A 79 -0.98 24.11 -12.82
CA VAL A 79 -0.34 23.21 -13.80
C VAL A 79 -0.65 23.61 -15.25
N ASP A 80 0.41 23.78 -16.07
CA ASP A 80 0.27 24.03 -17.50
C ASP A 80 -0.24 22.77 -18.21
N GLN A 81 -1.43 22.85 -18.78
CA GLN A 81 -2.05 21.75 -19.55
C GLN A 81 -1.28 21.42 -20.84
N GLY A 82 -0.37 22.30 -21.30
CA GLY A 82 0.60 22.01 -22.35
C GLY A 82 1.74 21.10 -21.88
N ASN A 83 2.12 21.14 -20.61
CA ASN A 83 3.19 20.33 -20.04
C ASN A 83 2.70 18.92 -19.70
N GLN A 84 2.98 17.96 -20.58
CA GLN A 84 2.54 16.57 -20.41
C GLN A 84 3.13 15.88 -19.16
N GLU A 85 4.31 16.28 -18.70
CA GLU A 85 4.94 15.71 -17.50
C GLU A 85 4.24 16.19 -16.23
N GLU A 86 3.97 17.49 -16.11
CA GLU A 86 3.19 18.04 -15.00
C GLU A 86 1.76 17.50 -14.95
N VAL A 87 1.10 17.37 -16.12
CA VAL A 87 -0.25 16.78 -16.21
C VAL A 87 -0.23 15.30 -15.80
N ALA A 88 0.79 14.53 -16.17
CA ALA A 88 0.93 13.14 -15.76
C ALA A 88 1.15 13.01 -14.24
N LEU A 89 2.04 13.84 -13.66
CA LEU A 89 2.28 13.89 -12.21
C LEU A 89 1.03 14.31 -11.44
N LEU A 90 0.27 15.29 -11.94
CA LEU A 90 -0.97 15.74 -11.31
C LEU A 90 -2.03 14.64 -11.31
N ASN A 91 -2.19 13.92 -12.43
CA ASN A 91 -3.13 12.80 -12.51
C ASN A 91 -2.71 11.64 -11.59
N SER A 92 -1.41 11.34 -11.52
CA SER A 92 -0.85 10.36 -10.56
C SER A 92 -1.15 10.76 -9.11
N ALA A 93 -0.92 12.02 -8.74
CA ALA A 93 -1.23 12.52 -7.40
C ALA A 93 -2.74 12.44 -7.07
N ILE A 94 -3.62 12.79 -8.01
CA ILE A 94 -5.08 12.68 -7.85
C ILE A 94 -5.50 11.22 -7.65
N GLN A 95 -4.92 10.27 -8.40
CA GLN A 95 -5.21 8.85 -8.25
C GLN A 95 -4.74 8.32 -6.89
N ARG A 96 -3.48 8.58 -6.50
CA ARG A 96 -2.93 8.22 -5.18
C ARG A 96 -3.79 8.79 -4.06
N TRP A 97 -4.20 10.05 -4.15
CA TRP A 97 -5.05 10.69 -3.14
C TRP A 97 -6.43 10.05 -3.04
N THR A 98 -7.03 9.70 -4.18
CA THR A 98 -8.32 9.01 -4.23
C THR A 98 -8.23 7.64 -3.56
N ILE A 99 -7.18 6.86 -3.87
CA ILE A 99 -6.90 5.55 -3.27
C ILE A 99 -6.62 5.68 -1.76
N GLN A 100 -5.77 6.63 -1.35
CA GLN A 100 -5.39 6.83 0.04
C GLN A 100 -6.58 7.30 0.89
N LYS A 101 -7.47 8.15 0.36
CA LYS A 101 -8.74 8.50 1.02
C LYS A 101 -9.64 7.26 1.18
N ALA A 102 -9.84 6.49 0.12
CA ALA A 102 -10.67 5.28 0.17
C ALA A 102 -10.12 4.25 1.15
N LEU A 103 -8.80 4.01 1.16
CA LEU A 103 -8.10 3.20 2.14
C LEU A 103 -8.35 3.70 3.57
N ASN A 104 -8.07 4.98 3.84
CA ASN A 104 -8.20 5.56 5.18
C ASN A 104 -9.64 5.60 5.70
N GLN A 105 -10.64 5.57 4.81
CA GLN A 105 -12.06 5.47 5.19
C GLN A 105 -12.47 4.07 5.69
N LEU A 106 -11.68 3.03 5.42
CA LEU A 106 -11.92 1.67 5.95
C LEU A 106 -11.52 1.52 7.42
N PHE A 107 -10.87 2.52 8.01
CA PHE A 107 -10.30 2.46 9.36
C PHE A 107 -10.85 3.58 10.26
N THR A 108 -10.81 3.37 11.57
CA THR A 108 -11.23 4.37 12.57
C THR A 108 -10.32 5.59 12.64
N ALA A 109 -9.10 5.47 12.12
CA ALA A 109 -8.10 6.52 11.94
C ALA A 109 -7.31 6.24 10.65
N PRO A 110 -6.66 7.25 10.02
CA PRO A 110 -5.89 7.04 8.80
C PRO A 110 -4.82 5.95 8.98
N ALA A 111 -4.82 4.93 8.11
CA ALA A 111 -3.84 3.85 8.12
C ALA A 111 -2.55 4.21 7.34
N LEU A 112 -2.65 5.15 6.39
CA LEU A 112 -1.52 5.65 5.60
C LEU A 112 -1.52 7.20 5.58
N ILE A 113 -0.44 7.81 6.07
CA ILE A 113 -0.17 9.26 6.01
C ILE A 113 1.25 9.46 5.48
N GLY A 114 1.41 10.16 4.36
CA GLY A 114 2.70 10.18 3.66
C GLY A 114 3.15 8.76 3.29
N SER A 115 4.39 8.41 3.65
CA SER A 115 4.94 7.05 3.59
C SER A 115 4.76 6.25 4.90
N ARG A 116 4.12 6.82 5.93
CA ARG A 116 3.94 6.19 7.24
C ARG A 116 2.71 5.30 7.25
N VAL A 117 2.93 4.00 7.41
CA VAL A 117 1.91 3.02 7.81
C VAL A 117 1.67 3.11 9.31
N VAL A 118 0.41 3.05 9.74
CA VAL A 118 0.04 2.89 11.15
C VAL A 118 0.04 1.40 11.49
N GLU A 119 0.75 1.01 12.55
CA GLU A 119 0.78 -0.37 13.03
C GLU A 119 -0.60 -0.81 13.54
N SER A 120 -1.08 -1.97 13.07
CA SER A 120 -2.37 -2.57 13.47
C SER A 120 -3.58 -1.61 13.39
N PRO A 121 -3.88 -1.03 12.20
CA PRO A 121 -4.96 -0.06 12.07
C PRO A 121 -6.32 -0.72 12.29
N THR A 122 -7.15 -0.16 13.16
CA THR A 122 -8.47 -0.73 13.51
C THR A 122 -9.50 -0.39 12.45
N LEU A 123 -10.13 -1.41 11.85
CA LEU A 123 -11.20 -1.24 10.86
C LEU A 123 -12.41 -0.48 11.44
N ALA A 124 -13.04 0.34 10.60
CA ALA A 124 -14.29 0.99 10.95
C ALA A 124 -15.47 -0.01 11.03
N GLU A 125 -16.48 0.33 11.82
CA GLU A 125 -17.67 -0.52 11.98
C GLU A 125 -18.40 -0.71 10.65
N GLY A 126 -18.75 -1.97 10.34
CA GLY A 126 -19.49 -2.33 9.13
C GLY A 126 -18.64 -2.49 7.86
N VAL A 127 -17.32 -2.29 7.92
CA VAL A 127 -16.41 -2.54 6.78
C VAL A 127 -16.34 -4.03 6.47
N THR A 128 -16.44 -4.37 5.18
CA THR A 128 -16.43 -5.73 4.65
C THR A 128 -15.21 -6.00 3.77
N GLU A 129 -14.95 -7.28 3.47
CA GLU A 129 -13.93 -7.67 2.48
C GLU A 129 -14.22 -7.14 1.07
N ALA A 130 -15.48 -6.88 0.72
CA ALA A 130 -15.84 -6.26 -0.56
C ALA A 130 -15.36 -4.80 -0.65
N ASP A 131 -15.43 -4.05 0.46
CA ASP A 131 -14.96 -2.67 0.52
C ASP A 131 -13.44 -2.60 0.38
N LYS A 132 -12.71 -3.53 1.03
CA LYS A 132 -11.26 -3.71 0.83
C LYS A 132 -10.93 -4.03 -0.62
N GLN A 133 -11.62 -5.00 -1.22
CA GLN A 133 -11.40 -5.39 -2.63
C GLN A 133 -11.69 -4.23 -3.60
N GLN A 134 -12.64 -3.33 -3.29
CA GLN A 134 -12.87 -2.13 -4.08
C GLN A 134 -11.67 -1.18 -4.08
N VAL A 135 -10.96 -1.03 -2.95
CA VAL A 135 -9.72 -0.25 -2.88
C VAL A 135 -8.59 -0.94 -3.66
N VAL A 136 -8.44 -2.27 -3.54
CA VAL A 136 -7.45 -3.05 -4.33
C VAL A 136 -7.71 -2.89 -5.84
N ALA A 137 -8.95 -3.05 -6.28
CA ALA A 137 -9.33 -2.86 -7.68
C ALA A 137 -9.09 -1.42 -8.18
N SER A 138 -9.19 -0.43 -7.29
CA SER A 138 -8.85 0.97 -7.59
C SER A 138 -7.34 1.15 -7.77
N VAL A 139 -6.50 0.44 -7.00
CA VAL A 139 -5.05 0.37 -7.24
C VAL A 139 -4.77 -0.30 -8.59
N ASP A 140 -5.30 -1.49 -8.84
CA ASP A 140 -5.01 -2.27 -10.06
C ASP A 140 -5.44 -1.54 -11.35
N SER A 141 -6.57 -0.84 -11.31
CA SER A 141 -7.07 -0.06 -12.45
C SER A 141 -6.40 1.31 -12.62
N SER A 142 -5.67 1.81 -11.62
CA SER A 142 -4.93 3.08 -11.73
C SER A 142 -3.69 2.98 -12.63
N GLY A 143 -3.10 1.78 -12.74
CA GLY A 143 -1.79 1.57 -13.38
C GLY A 143 -0.59 1.92 -12.49
N ILE A 144 -0.81 2.27 -11.21
CA ILE A 144 0.25 2.46 -10.21
C ILE A 144 0.75 1.09 -9.76
N THR A 145 2.05 0.82 -9.92
CA THR A 145 2.69 -0.48 -9.60
C THR A 145 3.92 -0.35 -8.72
N ASP A 146 4.12 0.80 -8.08
CA ASP A 146 5.26 1.09 -7.20
C ASP A 146 4.97 0.76 -5.73
N GLU A 147 5.88 1.17 -4.84
CA GLU A 147 5.83 0.92 -3.41
C GLU A 147 4.50 1.36 -2.78
N PHE A 148 3.89 2.48 -3.20
CA PHE A 148 2.57 2.89 -2.71
C PHE A 148 1.49 1.84 -3.00
N ALA A 149 1.48 1.25 -4.21
CA ALA A 149 0.52 0.21 -4.57
C ALA A 149 0.73 -1.06 -3.74
N THR A 150 1.99 -1.40 -3.45
CA THR A 150 2.34 -2.50 -2.52
C THR A 150 1.85 -2.18 -1.10
N THR A 151 2.18 -1.01 -0.55
CA THR A 151 1.79 -0.57 0.80
C THR A 151 0.27 -0.55 1.00
N VAL A 152 -0.49 -0.02 0.05
CA VAL A 152 -1.96 0.00 0.12
C VAL A 152 -2.52 -1.44 0.20
N LYS A 153 -1.96 -2.36 -0.59
CA LYS A 153 -2.40 -3.76 -0.64
C LYS A 153 -2.01 -4.53 0.62
N GLU A 154 -0.81 -4.29 1.14
CA GLU A 154 -0.32 -4.84 2.40
C GLU A 154 -1.20 -4.42 3.59
N ILE A 155 -1.53 -3.13 3.72
CA ILE A 155 -2.44 -2.60 4.77
C ILE A 155 -3.81 -3.27 4.72
N LEU A 156 -4.30 -3.63 3.54
CA LEU A 156 -5.60 -4.28 3.37
C LEU A 156 -5.58 -5.79 3.69
N GLY A 157 -4.40 -6.38 3.93
CA GLY A 157 -4.22 -7.83 3.94
C GLY A 157 -4.44 -8.48 2.57
N ALA A 158 -4.56 -7.66 1.52
CA ALA A 158 -4.73 -8.09 0.15
C ALA A 158 -3.35 -8.31 -0.48
N THR A 159 -2.63 -9.32 0.02
CA THR A 159 -1.27 -9.65 -0.39
C THR A 159 -1.13 -9.78 -1.90
N THR A 160 -0.66 -8.71 -2.56
CA THR A 160 0.29 -8.91 -3.64
C THR A 160 1.48 -9.62 -3.04
N SER A 161 1.84 -10.75 -3.64
CA SER A 161 3.10 -11.44 -3.40
C SER A 161 4.26 -10.59 -3.95
N THR A 162 4.47 -9.41 -3.37
CA THR A 162 5.74 -8.69 -3.40
C THR A 162 6.59 -9.38 -2.34
N SER A 163 7.15 -10.55 -2.65
CA SER A 163 8.42 -10.59 -3.40
C SER A 163 9.34 -9.50 -2.88
N GLY A 164 9.83 -9.70 -1.65
CA GLY A 164 11.12 -9.13 -1.26
C GLY A 164 12.13 -9.48 -2.35
N SER A 165 13.00 -8.52 -2.68
CA SER A 165 13.91 -8.56 -3.82
C SER A 165 14.75 -9.86 -3.88
N GLY A 166 14.21 -10.86 -4.59
CA GLY A 166 14.81 -12.16 -4.82
C GLY A 166 14.28 -12.69 -6.15
N ASN A 167 15.17 -13.26 -6.96
CA ASN A 167 14.83 -13.78 -8.27
C ASN A 167 14.20 -15.17 -8.14
N LEU A 168 12.96 -15.22 -7.61
CA LEU A 168 12.34 -16.47 -7.17
C LEU A 168 11.99 -17.36 -8.37
N SER A 169 12.52 -18.59 -8.39
CA SER A 169 12.00 -19.61 -9.30
C SER A 169 10.56 -19.95 -8.90
N GLY A 170 9.77 -20.46 -9.85
CA GLY A 170 8.37 -20.82 -9.58
C GLY A 170 8.20 -21.82 -8.42
N ASP A 171 9.24 -22.61 -8.13
CA ASP A 171 9.28 -23.56 -7.03
C ASP A 171 9.24 -22.88 -5.64
N SER A 172 9.78 -21.67 -5.51
CA SER A 172 9.87 -20.98 -4.22
C SER A 172 8.62 -20.19 -3.86
N ALA A 173 7.93 -19.63 -4.86
CA ALA A 173 6.57 -19.12 -4.66
C ALA A 173 5.63 -20.22 -4.14
N VAL A 174 5.78 -21.46 -4.62
CA VAL A 174 5.03 -22.62 -4.10
C VAL A 174 5.44 -22.95 -2.66
N ALA A 175 6.74 -22.92 -2.33
CA ALA A 175 7.19 -23.16 -0.95
C ALA A 175 6.62 -22.13 0.04
N GLN A 176 6.62 -20.84 -0.34
CA GLN A 176 6.06 -19.76 0.47
C GLN A 176 4.53 -19.84 0.58
N GLU A 177 3.82 -20.16 -0.51
CA GLU A 177 2.35 -20.41 -0.50
C GLU A 177 1.99 -21.55 0.47
N ARG A 178 2.70 -22.68 0.41
CA ARG A 178 2.43 -23.82 1.31
C ARG A 178 2.71 -23.49 2.77
N LEU A 179 3.68 -22.62 3.04
CA LEU A 179 4.07 -22.22 4.39
C LEU A 179 3.14 -21.17 5.01
N SER A 180 2.55 -20.26 4.22
CA SER A 180 1.61 -19.25 4.74
C SER A 180 0.30 -19.86 5.27
N HIS A 181 -0.08 -21.05 4.82
CA HIS A 181 -1.15 -21.85 5.42
C HIS A 181 -0.80 -22.46 6.79
N LEU A 182 0.46 -22.41 7.20
CA LEU A 182 0.95 -22.97 8.48
C LEU A 182 1.38 -21.86 9.45
N VAL A 183 1.94 -20.76 8.93
CA VAL A 183 2.50 -19.67 9.72
C VAL A 183 2.05 -18.33 9.14
N VAL A 184 1.42 -17.50 9.96
CA VAL A 184 1.03 -16.11 9.64
C VAL A 184 1.63 -15.21 10.70
N ASP A 185 2.33 -14.15 10.30
CA ASP A 185 3.01 -13.19 11.19
C ASP A 185 3.93 -13.83 12.26
N GLY A 186 4.56 -14.96 11.91
CA GLY A 186 5.42 -15.73 12.82
C GLY A 186 4.67 -16.58 13.86
N VAL A 187 3.33 -16.66 13.77
CA VAL A 187 2.47 -17.47 14.63
C VAL A 187 2.00 -18.71 13.86
N VAL A 188 2.08 -19.89 14.48
CA VAL A 188 1.57 -21.13 13.88
C VAL A 188 0.04 -21.14 13.92
N MET A 189 -0.58 -21.36 12.75
CA MET A 189 -2.04 -21.43 12.58
C MET A 189 -2.62 -22.63 13.36
N PRO A 190 -3.67 -22.46 14.19
CA PRO A 190 -4.14 -23.52 15.10
C PRO A 190 -4.85 -24.69 14.41
N ASP A 191 -5.25 -24.53 13.15
CA ASP A 191 -5.97 -25.51 12.33
C ASP A 191 -5.07 -26.22 11.30
N PHE A 192 -3.75 -26.06 11.41
CA PHE A 192 -2.80 -26.70 10.51
C PHE A 192 -2.86 -28.24 10.57
N THR A 193 -2.61 -28.88 9.42
CA THR A 193 -2.61 -30.34 9.30
C THR A 193 -1.21 -30.89 9.05
N LEU A 194 -0.99 -32.18 9.37
CA LEU A 194 0.24 -32.90 9.03
C LEU A 194 0.43 -32.99 7.49
N GLU A 195 -0.65 -33.02 6.71
CA GLU A 195 -0.59 -32.98 5.25
C GLU A 195 -0.07 -31.63 4.73
N SER A 196 -0.60 -30.51 5.24
CA SER A 196 -0.09 -29.17 4.92
C SER A 196 1.37 -28.98 5.36
N TYR A 197 1.78 -29.53 6.52
CA TYR A 197 3.18 -29.54 6.94
C TYR A 197 4.07 -30.30 5.94
N ASN A 198 3.70 -31.53 5.55
CA ASN A 198 4.48 -32.32 4.59
C ASN A 198 4.60 -31.59 3.25
N ASN A 199 3.52 -31.01 2.75
CA ASN A 199 3.51 -30.25 1.49
C ASN A 199 4.42 -29.01 1.54
N ALA A 200 4.45 -28.28 2.65
CA ALA A 200 5.37 -27.14 2.84
C ALA A 200 6.82 -27.61 2.97
N ARG A 201 7.09 -28.65 3.78
CA ARG A 201 8.42 -29.25 3.94
C ARG A 201 8.99 -29.68 2.60
N ASP A 202 8.22 -30.40 1.79
CA ASP A 202 8.71 -30.96 0.53
C ASP A 202 8.96 -29.88 -0.52
N ALA A 203 8.14 -28.83 -0.55
CA ALA A 203 8.40 -27.64 -1.37
C ALA A 203 9.69 -26.92 -0.95
N ILE A 204 9.89 -26.68 0.36
CA ILE A 204 11.12 -26.06 0.90
C ILE A 204 12.35 -26.96 0.67
N ALA A 205 12.19 -28.28 0.77
CA ALA A 205 13.26 -29.26 0.53
C ALA A 205 13.69 -29.32 -0.95
N ALA A 206 12.79 -28.99 -1.88
CA ALA A 206 13.08 -28.92 -3.31
C ALA A 206 13.85 -27.65 -3.73
N LEU A 207 13.86 -26.61 -2.89
CA LEU A 207 14.55 -25.35 -3.20
C LEU A 207 16.08 -25.51 -3.26
N PRO A 208 16.78 -24.75 -4.12
CA PRO A 208 18.24 -24.66 -4.07
C PRO A 208 18.71 -24.16 -2.69
N MET A 209 19.93 -24.55 -2.31
CA MET A 209 20.54 -24.05 -1.07
C MET A 209 20.83 -22.56 -1.19
N GLY A 210 20.29 -21.76 -0.25
CA GLY A 210 20.39 -20.31 -0.25
C GLY A 210 19.71 -19.68 0.96
N GLU A 211 19.76 -18.35 0.99
CA GLU A 211 19.18 -17.50 2.05
C GLU A 211 17.68 -17.75 2.22
N GLU A 212 16.92 -17.68 1.13
CA GLU A 212 15.47 -17.91 1.10
C GLU A 212 15.05 -19.29 1.66
N ARG A 213 15.72 -20.37 1.23
CA ARG A 213 15.47 -21.71 1.79
C ARG A 213 15.73 -21.76 3.29
N THR A 214 16.72 -20.99 3.76
CA THR A 214 17.08 -20.89 5.18
C THR A 214 16.00 -20.14 5.98
N GLU A 215 15.45 -19.06 5.42
CA GLU A 215 14.34 -18.29 6.01
C GLU A 215 13.05 -19.12 6.10
N LEU A 216 12.66 -19.78 5.01
CA LEU A 216 11.47 -20.64 4.97
C LEU A 216 11.64 -21.86 5.90
N ALA A 217 12.84 -22.44 5.98
CA ALA A 217 13.13 -23.50 6.94
C ALA A 217 13.05 -23.03 8.41
N ALA A 218 13.50 -21.80 8.71
CA ALA A 218 13.39 -21.23 10.04
C ALA A 218 11.92 -21.01 10.47
N GLN A 219 11.07 -20.58 9.54
CA GLN A 219 9.62 -20.47 9.75
C GLN A 219 8.94 -21.84 9.90
N LEU A 220 9.26 -22.81 9.04
CA LEU A 220 8.75 -24.19 9.16
C LEU A 220 9.09 -24.81 10.52
N LYS A 221 10.24 -24.47 11.08
CA LYS A 221 10.67 -24.94 12.41
C LYS A 221 9.79 -24.48 13.56
N LEU A 222 9.03 -23.39 13.40
CA LEU A 222 7.99 -22.99 14.37
C LEU A 222 6.86 -24.03 14.42
N VAL A 223 6.48 -24.57 13.25
CA VAL A 223 5.49 -25.64 13.10
C VAL A 223 6.01 -26.95 13.68
N GLU A 224 7.28 -27.28 13.46
CA GLU A 224 7.96 -28.44 14.05
C GLU A 224 7.93 -28.39 15.58
N ASN A 225 8.30 -27.24 16.18
CA ASN A 225 8.21 -27.03 17.62
C ASN A 225 6.77 -27.17 18.16
N ALA A 226 5.76 -26.73 17.41
CA ALA A 226 4.35 -26.90 17.79
C ALA A 226 3.91 -28.37 17.73
N MET A 227 4.34 -29.12 16.71
CA MET A 227 4.09 -30.57 16.61
C MET A 227 4.76 -31.36 17.74
N ASP A 228 6.01 -31.01 18.11
CA ASP A 228 6.71 -31.59 19.26
C ASP A 228 5.92 -31.38 20.57
N GLN A 229 5.41 -30.16 20.80
CA GLN A 229 4.59 -29.84 21.97
C GLN A 229 3.26 -30.61 22.00
N MET A 230 2.69 -30.90 20.82
CA MET A 230 1.47 -31.73 20.68
C MET A 230 1.75 -33.24 20.69
N GLY A 231 3.01 -33.68 20.69
CA GLY A 231 3.39 -35.09 20.58
C GLY A 231 3.06 -35.73 19.21
N VAL A 232 2.89 -34.91 18.17
CA VAL A 232 2.63 -35.37 16.80
C VAL A 232 3.94 -35.84 16.17
N GLN A 233 3.95 -37.04 15.58
CA GLN A 233 5.11 -37.52 14.84
C GLN A 233 5.13 -36.95 13.42
N TYR A 234 6.28 -36.38 13.04
CA TYR A 234 6.56 -35.84 11.71
C TYR A 234 7.98 -36.21 11.28
N THR A 235 8.26 -36.13 9.98
CA THR A 235 9.62 -36.22 9.45
C THR A 235 10.16 -34.80 9.31
N PRO A 236 11.17 -34.38 10.11
CA PRO A 236 11.71 -33.02 10.09
C PRO A 236 12.35 -32.69 8.74
N LEU A 237 12.45 -31.40 8.43
CA LEU A 237 13.23 -30.95 7.28
C LEU A 237 14.71 -31.39 7.46
N PRO A 238 15.34 -32.07 6.48
CA PRO A 238 16.73 -32.50 6.62
C PRO A 238 17.66 -31.31 6.84
N ALA A 239 18.55 -31.43 7.83
CA ALA A 239 19.58 -30.44 8.13
C ALA A 239 20.74 -30.54 7.11
N TYR A 240 21.28 -29.38 6.74
CA TYR A 240 22.43 -29.20 5.84
C TYR A 240 23.41 -28.20 6.45
#